data_AF-A0AAQ3QE12-F1
#
_entry.id   AF-A0AAQ3QE12-F1
#
_cell.length_a   1.000
_cell.length_b   1.000
_cell.length_c   1.000
_cell.angle_alpha   90.00
_cell.angle_beta   90.00
_cell.angle_gamma   90.00
#
_symmetry.space_group_name_H-M   'P 1'
#
loop_
_entity.id
_entity.type
_entity.pdbx_description
1 polymer ?
#
loop_
_entity_poly.entity_id
_entity_poly.type
_entity_poly.pdbx_seq_one_letter_code
_entity_poly.pdbx_strand_id
1 'polypeptide(L)'
;MVTCLSFLRICSMEDTIDRYKAHAKECSSSGAFEHENEPCRYEASSMLRKIEQLEDSKRKILGEKLESCSVEELHDLESKLEQSLHRIRGRRHQLLEQQLAQLQEKEGEWATEGSGATGVATAEHQSVKNPLEA
;
A
#
# COMPACT_ATOMS: atom_id res chain seq x y z
N MET A 1 -31.02 18.05 -51.09
CA MET A 1 -32.15 17.59 -50.23
C MET A 1 -32.46 16.10 -50.36
N VAL A 2 -32.13 15.43 -51.48
CA VAL A 2 -32.50 14.03 -51.73
C VAL A 2 -31.58 12.99 -51.05
N THR A 3 -30.44 13.40 -50.49
CA THR A 3 -29.53 12.51 -49.72
C THR A 3 -29.85 12.45 -48.22
N CYS A 4 -30.77 13.29 -47.72
CA CYS A 4 -31.08 13.37 -46.29
C CYS A 4 -32.26 12.46 -45.87
N LEU A 5 -33.08 11.99 -46.82
CA LEU A 5 -34.28 11.19 -46.55
C LEU A 5 -34.05 9.67 -46.58
N SER A 6 -32.87 9.19 -47.00
CA SER A 6 -32.50 7.78 -46.89
C SER A 6 -32.19 7.34 -45.45
N PHE A 7 -32.11 8.28 -44.50
CA PHE A 7 -31.84 8.00 -43.09
C PHE A 7 -33.06 7.45 -42.31
N LEU A 8 -34.26 7.42 -42.91
CA LEU A 8 -35.47 6.87 -42.28
C LEU A 8 -35.93 5.51 -42.86
N ARG A 9 -35.05 4.78 -43.56
CA ARG A 9 -35.29 3.35 -43.77
C ARG A 9 -34.77 2.63 -42.53
N ILE A 10 -35.69 2.14 -41.69
CA ILE A 10 -35.42 1.32 -40.52
C ILE A 10 -34.44 0.22 -40.94
N CYS A 11 -33.18 0.37 -40.52
CA CYS A 11 -32.16 -0.65 -40.72
C CYS A 11 -32.32 -1.69 -39.61
N SER A 12 -32.25 -2.96 -39.99
CA SER A 12 -32.08 -4.04 -39.02
C SER A 12 -30.81 -3.79 -38.18
N MET A 13 -30.71 -4.41 -37.00
CA MET A 13 -29.46 -4.43 -36.23
C MET A 13 -28.31 -4.91 -37.11
N GLU A 14 -28.53 -5.92 -37.94
CA GLU A 14 -27.58 -6.42 -38.95
C GLU A 14 -27.11 -5.31 -39.88
N ASP A 15 -28.02 -4.55 -40.48
CA ASP A 15 -27.68 -3.48 -41.43
C ASP A 15 -26.97 -2.30 -40.76
N THR A 16 -27.26 -2.08 -39.48
CA THR A 16 -26.57 -1.06 -38.67
C THR A 16 -25.16 -1.53 -38.35
N ILE A 17 -25.00 -2.78 -37.92
CA ILE A 17 -23.72 -3.43 -37.68
C ILE A 17 -22.86 -3.44 -38.96
N ASP A 18 -23.45 -3.79 -40.10
CA ASP A 18 -22.72 -3.86 -41.37
C ASP A 18 -22.32 -2.48 -41.90
N ARG A 19 -23.15 -1.44 -41.68
CA ARG A 19 -22.72 -0.05 -41.92
C ARG A 19 -21.57 0.38 -41.00
N TYR A 20 -21.62 0.01 -39.72
CA TYR A 20 -20.50 0.28 -38.79
C TYR A 20 -19.23 -0.46 -39.21
N LYS A 21 -19.32 -1.73 -39.62
CA LYS A 21 -18.18 -2.50 -40.15
C LYS A 21 -17.64 -1.91 -41.45
N ALA A 22 -18.50 -1.50 -42.37
CA ALA A 22 -18.11 -0.88 -43.62
C ALA A 22 -17.41 0.46 -43.38
N HIS A 23 -17.96 1.30 -42.50
CA HIS A 23 -17.37 2.57 -42.11
C HIS A 23 -16.06 2.37 -41.34
N ALA A 24 -15.95 1.38 -40.46
CA ALA A 24 -14.70 1.04 -39.78
C ALA A 24 -13.62 0.63 -40.80
N LYS A 25 -13.98 -0.15 -41.81
CA LYS A 25 -13.07 -0.58 -42.88
C LYS A 25 -12.66 0.55 -43.83
N GLU A 26 -13.56 1.50 -44.09
CA GLU A 26 -13.28 2.73 -44.86
C GLU A 26 -12.48 3.76 -44.05
N CYS A 27 -12.65 3.78 -42.73
CA CYS A 27 -11.80 4.54 -41.81
C CYS A 27 -10.42 3.90 -41.60
N SER A 28 -10.26 2.61 -41.90
CA SER A 28 -8.94 1.96 -42.00
C SER A 28 -8.23 2.24 -43.32
N SER A 29 -8.94 2.60 -44.40
CA SER A 29 -8.32 2.96 -45.69
C SER A 29 -7.89 4.43 -45.75
N SER A 30 -8.53 5.31 -44.97
CA SER A 30 -8.00 6.61 -44.60
C SER A 30 -7.13 6.44 -43.36
N GLY A 31 -5.80 6.43 -43.48
CA GLY A 31 -4.84 6.20 -42.38
C GLY A 31 -4.91 7.17 -41.18
N ALA A 32 -5.98 7.95 -41.03
CA ALA A 32 -6.23 8.89 -39.95
C ALA A 32 -6.54 8.20 -38.60
N PHE A 33 -7.29 7.08 -38.58
CA PHE A 33 -7.62 6.41 -37.30
C PHE A 33 -6.47 5.57 -36.74
N GLU A 34 -5.65 4.96 -37.62
CA GLU A 34 -4.44 4.25 -37.19
C GLU A 34 -3.44 5.22 -36.57
N HIS A 35 -3.27 6.41 -37.15
CA HIS A 35 -2.33 7.41 -36.66
C HIS A 35 -2.78 8.09 -35.34
N GLU A 36 -4.08 8.27 -35.10
CA GLU A 36 -4.60 8.89 -33.86
C GLU A 36 -4.59 7.92 -32.67
N ASN A 37 -4.66 6.61 -32.92
CA ASN A 37 -4.59 5.59 -31.87
C ASN A 37 -3.15 5.07 -31.61
N GLU A 38 -2.23 5.29 -32.55
CA GLU A 38 -0.81 4.91 -32.44
C GLU A 38 -0.15 5.33 -31.11
N PRO A 39 -0.33 6.58 -30.61
CA PRO A 39 0.29 7.01 -29.35
C PRO A 39 -0.26 6.24 -28.14
N CYS A 40 -1.58 6.04 -28.09
CA CYS A 40 -2.24 5.28 -27.03
C CYS A 40 -1.79 3.81 -27.02
N ARG A 41 -1.63 3.21 -28.20
CA ARG A 41 -1.10 1.84 -28.32
C ARG A 41 0.35 1.73 -27.88
N TYR A 42 1.19 2.71 -28.23
CA TYR A 42 2.57 2.79 -27.78
C TYR A 42 2.66 2.94 -26.25
N GLU A 43 1.86 3.84 -25.67
CA GLU A 43 1.76 4.04 -24.23
C GLU A 43 1.31 2.77 -23.51
N ALA A 44 0.27 2.10 -24.01
CA ALA A 44 -0.20 0.82 -23.46
C ALA A 44 0.90 -0.26 -23.50
N SER A 45 1.64 -0.36 -24.61
CA SER A 45 2.75 -1.31 -24.76
C SER A 45 3.90 -0.99 -23.80
N SER A 46 4.20 0.29 -23.60
CA SER A 46 5.21 0.76 -22.65
C SER A 46 4.83 0.43 -21.20
N MET A 47 3.56 0.64 -20.84
CA MET A 47 3.04 0.28 -19.52
C MET A 47 3.11 -1.22 -19.26
N LEU A 48 2.72 -2.05 -20.23
CA LEU A 48 2.83 -3.52 -20.13
C LEU A 48 4.27 -3.95 -19.88
N ARG A 49 5.23 -3.43 -20.66
CA ARG A 49 6.65 -3.70 -20.45
C ARG A 49 7.12 -3.26 -19.06
N LYS A 50 6.62 -2.14 -18.54
CA LYS A 50 6.96 -1.67 -17.20
C LYS A 50 6.43 -2.60 -16.11
N ILE A 51 5.21 -3.12 -16.29
CA ILE A 51 4.61 -4.10 -15.37
C ILE A 51 5.46 -5.38 -15.36
N GLU A 52 5.81 -5.92 -16.52
CA GLU A 52 6.65 -7.12 -16.64
C GLU A 52 7.99 -6.95 -15.91
N GLN A 53 8.66 -5.80 -16.10
CA GLN A 53 9.91 -5.49 -15.39
C GLN A 53 9.74 -5.44 -13.86
N LEU A 54 8.62 -4.89 -13.39
CA LEU A 54 8.32 -4.82 -11.95
C LEU A 54 8.01 -6.20 -11.38
N GLU A 55 7.27 -7.04 -12.11
CA GLU A 55 6.99 -8.41 -11.71
C GLU A 55 8.26 -9.27 -11.67
N ASP A 56 9.14 -9.12 -12.66
CA ASP A 56 10.46 -9.75 -12.67
C ASP A 56 11.30 -9.31 -11.47
N SER A 57 11.36 -8.01 -11.21
CA SER A 57 12.09 -7.46 -10.06
C SER A 57 11.54 -8.00 -8.74
N LYS A 58 10.21 -8.07 -8.60
CA LYS A 58 9.54 -8.67 -7.43
C LYS A 58 9.94 -10.14 -7.26
N ARG A 59 9.88 -10.95 -8.32
CA ARG A 59 10.28 -12.36 -8.27
C ARG A 59 11.72 -12.52 -7.78
N LYS A 60 12.64 -11.72 -8.34
CA LYS A 60 14.05 -11.71 -7.89
C LYS A 60 14.17 -11.39 -6.40
N ILE A 61 13.51 -10.34 -5.91
CA ILE A 61 13.49 -9.97 -4.48
C ILE A 61 12.95 -11.10 -3.59
N LEU A 62 12.02 -11.90 -4.10
CA LEU A 62 11.47 -13.09 -3.40
C LEU A 62 12.37 -14.33 -3.49
N GLY A 63 13.53 -14.23 -4.16
CA GLY A 63 14.46 -15.35 -4.33
C GLY A 63 14.08 -16.29 -5.48
N GLU A 64 13.17 -15.88 -6.36
CA GLU A 64 12.68 -16.69 -7.48
C GLU A 64 13.41 -16.34 -8.78
N LYS A 65 13.56 -17.32 -9.68
CA LYS A 65 14.11 -17.16 -11.05
C LYS A 65 15.45 -16.43 -11.09
N LEU A 66 16.35 -16.77 -10.17
CA LEU A 66 17.68 -16.15 -10.06
C LEU A 66 18.72 -16.73 -11.03
N GLU A 67 18.39 -17.82 -11.74
CA GLU A 67 19.29 -18.53 -12.66
C GLU A 67 19.89 -17.65 -13.76
N SER A 68 19.19 -16.59 -14.16
CA SER A 68 19.62 -15.64 -15.19
C SER A 68 20.33 -14.40 -14.64
N CYS A 69 20.48 -14.28 -13.31
CA CYS A 69 21.10 -13.11 -12.70
C CYS A 69 22.63 -13.23 -12.73
N SER A 70 23.31 -12.11 -12.99
CA SER A 70 24.77 -12.06 -12.83
C SER A 70 25.17 -12.02 -11.35
N VAL A 71 26.45 -12.26 -11.07
CA VAL A 71 26.99 -12.16 -9.70
C VAL A 71 26.85 -10.74 -9.17
N GLU A 72 27.09 -9.71 -9.99
CA GLU A 72 26.89 -8.32 -9.57
C GLU A 72 25.42 -8.02 -9.25
N GLU A 73 24.49 -8.49 -10.11
CA GLU A 73 23.06 -8.29 -9.88
C GLU A 73 22.57 -8.96 -8.58
N LEU A 74 23.09 -10.15 -8.27
CA LEU A 74 22.80 -10.87 -7.03
C LEU A 74 23.34 -10.12 -5.81
N HIS A 75 24.56 -9.58 -5.90
CA HIS A 75 25.15 -8.79 -4.82
C HIS A 75 24.37 -7.50 -4.55
N ASP A 76 23.96 -6.78 -5.61
CA ASP A 76 23.12 -5.60 -5.50
C ASP A 76 21.76 -5.92 -4.87
N LEU A 77 21.17 -7.06 -5.23
CA LEU A 77 19.91 -7.54 -4.68
C LEU A 77 20.03 -7.84 -3.18
N GLU A 78 21.09 -8.56 -2.78
CA GLU A 78 21.41 -8.87 -1.40
C GLU A 78 21.59 -7.58 -0.58
N SER A 79 22.40 -6.63 -1.07
CA SER A 79 22.64 -5.35 -0.38
C SER A 79 21.33 -4.56 -0.17
N LYS A 80 20.46 -4.52 -1.18
CA LYS A 80 19.13 -3.86 -1.07
C LYS A 80 18.26 -4.54 -0.02
N LEU A 81 18.24 -5.88 0.00
CA LEU A 81 17.48 -6.65 0.98
C LEU A 81 17.99 -6.41 2.39
N GLU A 82 19.31 -6.46 2.60
CA GLU A 82 19.94 -6.22 3.90
C GLU A 82 19.62 -4.81 4.44
N GLN A 83 19.78 -3.78 3.60
CA GLN A 83 19.44 -2.41 3.97
C GLN A 83 17.95 -2.26 4.32
N SER A 84 17.06 -2.88 3.55
CA SER A 84 15.62 -2.83 3.82
C SER A 84 15.27 -3.50 5.15
N LEU A 85 15.87 -4.66 5.44
CA LEU A 85 15.70 -5.39 6.69
C LEU A 85 16.21 -4.60 7.88
N HIS A 86 17.37 -3.96 7.74
CA HIS A 86 17.93 -3.09 8.78
C HIS A 86 16.94 -1.95 9.12
N ARG A 87 16.39 -1.28 8.09
CA ARG A 87 15.39 -0.22 8.29
C ARG A 87 14.11 -0.73 8.97
N ILE A 88 13.58 -1.87 8.54
CA ILE A 88 12.37 -2.48 9.14
C ILE A 88 12.61 -2.82 10.61
N ARG A 89 13.73 -3.47 10.92
CA ARG A 89 14.10 -3.84 12.29
C ARG A 89 14.30 -2.61 13.16
N GLY A 90 15.01 -1.60 12.66
CA GLY A 90 15.20 -0.32 13.35
C GLY A 90 13.88 0.38 13.66
N ARG A 91 12.96 0.45 12.69
CA ARG A 91 11.64 1.04 12.91
C ARG A 91 10.81 0.27 13.93
N ARG A 92 10.83 -1.06 13.86
CA ARG A 92 10.14 -1.92 14.84
C ARG A 92 10.70 -1.71 16.25
N HIS A 93 12.02 -1.64 16.37
CA HIS A 93 12.69 -1.39 17.65
C HIS A 93 12.29 -0.03 18.23
N GLN A 94 12.38 1.04 17.44
CA GLN A 94 11.98 2.39 17.85
C GLN A 94 10.52 2.44 18.35
N LEU A 95 9.61 1.73 17.68
CA LEU A 95 8.20 1.69 18.10
C LEU A 95 8.04 0.96 19.44
N LEU A 96 8.75 -0.14 19.66
CA LEU A 96 8.73 -0.88 20.92
C LEU A 96 9.32 -0.06 22.07
N GLU A 97 10.40 0.68 21.83
CA GLU A 97 10.97 1.59 22.82
C GLU A 97 9.99 2.70 23.22
N GLN A 98 9.27 3.27 22.24
CA GLN A 98 8.22 4.25 22.52
C GLN A 98 7.07 3.67 23.36
N GLN A 99 6.67 2.43 23.10
CA GLN A 99 5.66 1.75 23.90
C GLN A 99 6.14 1.46 25.32
N LEU A 100 7.41 1.03 25.46
CA LEU A 100 8.00 0.79 26.77
C LEU A 100 8.06 2.06 27.60
N ALA A 101 8.52 3.17 27.01
CA ALA A 101 8.58 4.47 27.68
C ALA A 101 7.19 4.93 28.16
N GLN A 102 6.15 4.79 27.33
CA GLN A 102 4.78 5.14 27.71
C GLN A 102 4.24 4.29 28.88
N LEU A 103 4.61 3.00 28.92
CA LEU A 103 4.20 2.13 30.02
C LEU A 103 4.93 2.48 31.32
N GLN A 104 6.23 2.81 31.25
CA GLN A 104 7.01 3.24 32.40
C GLN A 104 6.54 4.58 32.95
N GLU A 105 6.18 5.53 32.08
CA GLU A 105 5.59 6.81 32.48
C GLU A 105 4.29 6.60 33.25
N LYS A 106 3.38 5.78 32.72
CA LYS A 106 2.14 5.41 33.41
C LYS A 106 2.42 4.76 34.75
N GLU A 107 3.30 3.76 34.80
CA GLU A 107 3.68 3.11 36.07
C GLU A 107 4.17 4.13 37.12
N GLY A 108 4.97 5.11 36.69
CA GLY A 108 5.38 6.23 37.53
C GLY A 108 4.21 7.08 38.04
N GLU A 109 3.27 7.44 37.17
CA GLU A 109 2.05 8.17 37.55
C GLU A 109 1.25 7.41 38.62
N TRP A 110 0.95 6.11 38.39
CA TRP A 110 0.23 5.26 39.34
C TRP A 110 0.97 5.15 40.69
N ALA A 111 2.31 5.03 40.67
CA ALA A 111 3.11 4.97 41.90
C ALA A 111 3.04 6.27 42.71
N THR A 112 3.01 7.43 42.05
CA THR A 112 2.84 8.72 42.73
C THR A 112 1.43 8.91 43.30
N GLU A 113 0.40 8.44 42.61
CA GLU A 113 -1.00 8.53 43.06
C GLU A 113 -1.27 7.61 44.27
N GLY A 114 -0.67 6.42 44.29
CA GLY A 114 -0.73 5.50 45.44
C GLY A 114 -0.05 6.03 46.72
N SER A 115 0.96 6.88 46.59
CA SER A 115 1.65 7.52 47.73
C SER A 115 0.83 8.65 48.37
N GLY A 116 -0.13 9.25 47.66
CA GLY A 116 -1.02 10.28 48.21
C GLY A 116 -2.15 9.71 49.08
N ALA A 117 -2.59 8.48 48.80
CA ALA A 117 -3.75 7.86 49.47
C ALA A 117 -3.41 7.14 50.80
N THR A 118 -2.13 6.85 51.07
CA THR A 118 -1.70 6.11 52.28
C THR A 118 -1.39 6.98 53.50
N GLY A 119 -1.43 8.33 53.36
CA GLY A 119 -1.13 9.26 54.46
C GLY A 119 -2.26 9.56 55.46
N VAL A 120 -3.49 9.08 55.23
CA VAL A 120 -4.67 9.47 56.03
C VAL A 120 -5.10 8.40 57.05
N ALA A 121 -4.61 7.16 56.95
CA ALA A 121 -5.17 6.04 57.71
C ALA A 121 -4.47 5.69 59.05
N THR A 122 -3.36 6.34 59.43
CA THR A 122 -2.60 5.93 60.65
C THR A 122 -2.77 6.83 61.88
N ALA A 123 -3.68 7.80 61.89
CA ALA A 123 -3.78 8.76 63.00
C ALA A 123 -4.80 8.45 64.11
N GLU A 124 -5.63 7.40 64.02
CA GLU A 124 -6.75 7.23 64.99
C GLU A 124 -6.63 6.06 65.99
N HIS A 125 -5.56 5.25 65.96
CA HIS A 125 -5.42 4.10 66.87
C HIS A 125 -4.32 4.25 67.92
N GLN A 126 -4.29 5.37 68.65
CA GLN A 126 -3.57 5.43 69.94
C GLN A 126 -4.36 6.23 70.98
N SER A 127 -5.60 5.83 71.22
CA SER A 127 -6.29 6.18 72.47
C SER A 127 -7.04 4.93 72.93
N VAL A 128 -6.42 4.18 73.83
CA VAL A 128 -7.01 3.44 74.97
C VAL A 128 -5.91 2.49 75.48
N LYS A 129 -5.29 2.86 76.60
CA LYS A 129 -4.96 1.99 77.76
C LYS A 129 -4.11 2.78 78.77
N ASN A 130 -4.82 3.45 79.68
CA ASN A 130 -4.43 3.59 81.08
C ASN A 130 -5.26 2.55 81.88
N PRO A 131 -5.01 2.29 83.18
CA PRO A 131 -3.78 2.32 83.99
C PRO A 131 -3.64 1.03 84.86
N LEU A 132 -2.70 1.06 85.82
CA LEU A 132 -2.61 0.24 87.04
C LEU A 132 -2.02 -1.18 86.93
N GLU A 133 -0.85 -1.36 87.54
CA GLU A 133 -0.45 -2.27 88.63
C GLU A 133 1.08 -2.07 88.80
N ALA A 134 1.76 -2.15 89.94
CA ALA A 134 1.48 -2.20 91.38
C ALA A 134 2.84 -1.89 92.05
#